data_AF-A0A9X0CNN5-F1
#
_entry.id   AF-A0A9X0CNN5-F1
#
_cell.length_a   1.000
_cell.length_b   1.000
_cell.length_c   1.000
_cell.angle_alpha   90.00
_cell.angle_beta   90.00
_cell.angle_gamma   90.00
#
_symmetry.space_group_name_H-M   'P 1'
#
loop_
_entity.id
_entity.type
_entity.pdbx_description
1 polymer ?
#
loop_
_entity_poly.entity_id
_entity_poly.type
_entity_poly.pdbx_seq_one_letter_code
_entity_poly.pdbx_strand_id
1 'polypeptide(L)'
;MRQHSGDSNMKLVLLITLLVAGAVAAGPTECNECVGVDEASCSARGRQRDQVCATDRNSLGTTHCGTAVGKYRDNYPKRNTTDVNVDIDIFFRGCFDCANKKEACFALGGFLKGDESWTLMECEIECCTSDNCNTQVPTLSKDAITVFTPNATGPK
;
A
#
# COMPACT_ATOMS: atom_id res chain seq x y z
N MET A 1 -54.94 53.12 32.69
CA MET A 1 -55.20 51.67 32.77
C MET A 1 -54.44 51.01 31.62
N ARG A 2 -53.31 50.33 31.87
CA ARG A 2 -53.07 48.88 31.64
C ARG A 2 -53.72 48.37 30.32
N GLN A 3 -53.03 47.76 29.36
CA GLN A 3 -52.08 46.64 29.52
C GLN A 3 -51.24 46.38 28.24
N HIS A 4 -50.09 45.72 28.46
CA HIS A 4 -49.11 45.16 27.53
C HIS A 4 -49.66 44.27 26.39
N SER A 5 -48.97 44.30 25.25
CA SER A 5 -48.48 43.08 24.60
C SER A 5 -47.11 43.38 23.98
N GLY A 6 -46.08 42.68 24.46
CA GLY A 6 -44.70 42.82 23.99
C GLY A 6 -44.46 41.92 22.80
N ASP A 7 -43.69 42.41 21.83
CA ASP A 7 -43.14 41.59 20.76
C ASP A 7 -41.62 41.63 20.83
N SER A 8 -41.05 40.52 21.25
CA SER A 8 -39.61 40.31 21.43
C SER A 8 -38.98 40.16 20.06
N ASN A 9 -38.38 41.24 19.54
CA ASN A 9 -37.49 41.20 18.38
C ASN A 9 -36.27 40.34 18.71
N MET A 10 -36.40 39.04 18.45
CA MET A 10 -35.34 38.05 18.48
C MET A 10 -34.30 38.42 17.42
N LYS A 11 -33.28 39.18 17.84
CA LYS A 11 -32.10 39.44 17.02
C LYS A 11 -31.42 38.10 16.74
N LEU A 12 -31.61 37.61 15.53
CA LEU A 12 -30.93 36.45 14.98
C LEU A 12 -29.42 36.76 14.91
N VAL A 13 -28.68 36.41 15.96
CA VAL A 13 -27.22 36.45 15.97
C VAL A 13 -26.75 35.18 15.29
N LEU A 14 -26.43 35.29 14.00
CA LEU A 14 -25.86 34.20 13.19
C LEU A 14 -24.39 34.01 13.60
N LEU A 15 -24.14 33.11 14.55
CA LEU A 15 -22.79 32.64 14.89
C LEU A 15 -22.30 31.72 13.76
N ILE A 16 -21.49 32.25 12.85
CA ILE A 16 -20.77 31.46 11.85
C ILE A 16 -19.56 30.86 12.54
N THR A 17 -19.69 29.63 13.04
CA THR A 17 -18.57 28.81 13.50
C THR A 17 -17.76 28.38 12.28
N LEU A 18 -16.53 28.90 12.15
CA LEU A 18 -15.52 28.40 11.23
C LEU A 18 -15.18 26.96 11.61
N LEU A 19 -15.75 25.99 10.91
CA LEU A 19 -15.25 24.62 10.88
C LEU A 19 -13.85 24.65 10.24
N VAL A 20 -12.81 24.54 11.06
CA VAL A 20 -11.46 24.21 10.57
C VAL A 20 -11.53 22.76 10.12
N ALA A 21 -11.95 22.54 8.87
CA ALA A 21 -11.72 21.28 8.20
C ALA A 21 -10.21 21.15 8.02
N GLY A 22 -9.55 20.38 8.88
CA GLY A 22 -8.20 19.93 8.61
C GLY A 22 -8.21 19.29 7.23
N ALA A 23 -7.43 19.82 6.28
CA ALA A 23 -7.34 19.25 4.96
C ALA A 23 -6.81 17.83 5.13
N VAL A 24 -7.70 16.83 5.02
CA VAL A 24 -7.27 15.46 4.75
C VAL A 24 -6.60 15.57 3.39
N ALA A 25 -5.27 15.47 3.38
CA ALA A 25 -4.54 15.40 2.13
C ALA A 25 -5.15 14.24 1.34
N ALA A 26 -5.72 14.54 0.17
CA ALA A 26 -6.16 13.50 -0.74
C ALA A 26 -4.95 12.61 -1.04
N GLY A 27 -5.15 11.29 -1.08
CA GLY A 27 -4.10 10.35 -1.47
C GLY A 27 -3.61 10.61 -2.90
N PRO A 28 -2.54 9.96 -3.33
CA PRO A 28 -2.04 10.08 -4.68
C PRO A 28 -3.09 9.58 -5.68
N THR A 29 -3.17 10.27 -6.81
CA THR A 29 -3.95 9.83 -7.97
C THR A 29 -3.20 8.77 -8.76
N GLU A 30 -1.87 8.88 -8.84
CA GLU A 30 -1.00 7.97 -9.57
C GLU A 30 0.31 7.67 -8.82
N CYS A 31 0.86 6.48 -9.04
CA CYS A 31 2.13 6.03 -8.48
C CYS A 31 2.97 5.31 -9.54
N ASN A 32 4.29 5.27 -9.32
CA ASN A 32 5.14 4.38 -10.11
C ASN A 32 4.75 2.93 -9.81
N GLU A 33 4.55 2.12 -10.83
CA GLU A 33 4.27 0.69 -10.73
C GLU A 33 5.31 -0.12 -11.50
N CYS A 34 5.85 -1.14 -10.83
CA CYS A 34 6.60 -2.22 -11.45
C CYS A 34 6.77 -3.38 -10.47
N VAL A 35 7.12 -4.54 -11.02
CA VAL A 35 7.57 -5.72 -10.26
C VAL A 35 8.88 -6.23 -10.87
N GLY A 36 9.85 -6.52 -10.01
CA GLY A 36 11.17 -6.99 -10.39
C GLY A 36 11.85 -7.75 -9.24
N VAL A 37 13.09 -8.17 -9.44
CA VAL A 37 13.90 -8.79 -8.37
C VAL A 37 14.75 -7.77 -7.61
N ASP A 38 14.89 -6.56 -8.18
CA ASP A 38 15.63 -5.43 -7.66
C ASP A 38 15.13 -4.13 -8.29
N GLU A 39 15.66 -2.99 -7.84
CA GLU A 39 15.30 -1.68 -8.40
C GLU A 39 15.65 -1.57 -9.89
N ALA A 40 16.82 -2.06 -10.31
CA ALA A 40 17.27 -1.91 -11.70
C ALA A 40 16.38 -2.66 -12.70
N SER A 41 15.91 -3.86 -12.33
CA SER A 41 14.99 -4.66 -13.15
C SER A 41 13.58 -4.07 -13.16
N CYS A 42 13.14 -3.45 -12.05
CA CYS A 42 11.85 -2.77 -11.94
C CYS A 42 11.81 -1.47 -12.76
N SER A 43 12.85 -0.63 -12.60
CA SER A 43 13.04 0.66 -13.26
C SER A 43 13.56 0.55 -14.69
N ALA A 44 13.82 -0.67 -15.19
CA ALA A 44 14.27 -0.88 -16.56
C ALA A 44 13.27 -0.28 -17.57
N ARG A 45 13.79 0.32 -18.64
CA ARG A 45 12.98 1.05 -19.62
C ARG A 45 11.77 0.24 -20.10
N GLY A 46 10.57 0.79 -19.89
CA GLY A 46 9.30 0.19 -20.30
C GLY A 46 8.69 -0.82 -19.31
N ARG A 47 9.38 -1.10 -18.19
CA ARG A 47 8.87 -1.92 -17.07
C ARG A 47 8.13 -1.07 -16.05
N GLN A 48 8.68 0.08 -15.67
CA GLN A 48 7.99 1.04 -14.82
C GLN A 48 6.96 1.85 -15.61
N ARG A 49 5.76 2.00 -15.04
CA ARG A 49 4.64 2.74 -15.60
C ARG A 49 3.93 3.54 -14.50
N ASP A 50 3.08 4.47 -14.89
CA ASP A 50 2.17 5.14 -13.97
C ASP A 50 0.94 4.25 -13.75
N GLN A 51 0.61 3.99 -12.48
CA GLN A 51 -0.58 3.24 -12.05
C GLN A 51 -1.56 4.19 -11.39
N VAL A 52 -2.83 4.12 -11.77
CA VAL A 52 -3.93 4.89 -11.18
C VAL A 52 -4.49 4.17 -9.94
N CYS A 53 -4.34 4.78 -8.76
CA CYS A 53 -4.51 4.08 -7.47
C CYS A 53 -5.94 3.62 -7.15
N ALA A 54 -6.98 4.18 -7.76
CA ALA A 54 -8.36 3.78 -7.46
C ALA A 54 -8.97 2.79 -8.45
N THR A 55 -8.41 2.70 -9.66
CA THR A 55 -9.09 2.03 -10.79
C THR A 55 -8.26 0.95 -11.44
N ASP A 56 -6.94 1.02 -11.34
CA ASP A 56 -6.10 0.01 -11.94
C ASP A 56 -6.18 -1.28 -11.13
N ARG A 57 -6.32 -2.40 -11.85
CA ARG A 57 -6.55 -3.73 -11.27
C ARG A 57 -5.50 -4.12 -10.22
N ASN A 58 -4.25 -3.71 -10.43
CA ASN A 58 -3.12 -4.08 -9.58
C ASN A 58 -2.88 -3.08 -8.44
N SER A 59 -3.74 -2.07 -8.29
CA SER A 59 -3.64 -1.16 -7.17
C SER A 59 -3.98 -1.87 -5.87
N LEU A 60 -3.11 -1.73 -4.86
CA LEU A 60 -3.27 -2.34 -3.54
C LEU A 60 -3.79 -1.34 -2.50
N GLY A 61 -4.22 -0.15 -2.94
CA GLY A 61 -4.86 0.85 -2.10
C GLY A 61 -4.90 2.22 -2.76
N THR A 62 -5.45 3.20 -2.06
CA THR A 62 -5.78 4.52 -2.63
C THR A 62 -5.14 5.69 -1.90
N THR A 63 -4.47 5.42 -0.79
CA THR A 63 -4.03 6.48 0.14
C THR A 63 -2.55 6.82 0.04
N HIS A 64 -1.72 5.92 -0.50
CA HIS A 64 -0.26 6.09 -0.58
C HIS A 64 0.32 5.49 -1.85
N CYS A 65 1.48 5.99 -2.27
CA CYS A 65 2.42 5.24 -3.09
C CYS A 65 3.37 4.48 -2.18
N GLY A 66 3.80 3.30 -2.60
CA GLY A 66 4.71 2.44 -1.84
C GLY A 66 5.81 1.85 -2.71
N THR A 67 6.96 1.59 -2.09
CA THR A 67 7.98 0.67 -2.60
C THR A 67 8.23 -0.40 -1.57
N ALA A 68 8.10 -1.65 -1.97
CA ALA A 68 8.30 -2.81 -1.12
C ALA A 68 9.47 -3.67 -1.64
N VAL A 69 10.22 -4.24 -0.70
CA VAL A 69 11.16 -5.32 -0.95
C VAL A 69 10.79 -6.52 -0.10
N GLY A 70 11.17 -7.72 -0.54
CA GLY A 70 10.82 -8.91 0.20
C GLY A 70 11.47 -10.17 -0.33
N LYS A 71 11.09 -11.27 0.29
CA LYS A 71 11.44 -12.61 -0.13
C LYS A 71 10.18 -13.39 -0.43
N TYR A 72 10.14 -14.06 -1.57
CA TYR A 72 9.00 -14.91 -1.94
C TYR A 72 9.45 -16.33 -2.27
N ARG A 73 8.51 -17.25 -2.10
CA ARG A 73 8.60 -18.62 -2.59
C ARG A 73 7.76 -18.75 -3.85
N ASP A 74 8.39 -19.20 -4.92
CA ASP A 74 7.68 -19.61 -6.12
C ASP A 74 7.00 -20.96 -5.87
N ASN A 75 5.67 -21.00 -5.90
CA ASN A 75 4.93 -22.25 -5.68
C ASN A 75 4.80 -23.09 -6.95
N TYR A 76 5.26 -22.61 -8.11
CA TYR A 76 5.37 -23.43 -9.31
C TYR A 76 6.70 -24.20 -9.31
N PRO A 77 6.69 -25.54 -9.34
CA PRO A 77 7.90 -26.28 -9.64
C PRO A 77 8.28 -25.95 -11.09
N LYS A 78 9.41 -25.24 -11.28
CA LYS A 78 10.02 -25.19 -12.61
C LYS A 78 10.27 -26.64 -13.02
N ARG A 79 9.69 -27.07 -14.14
CA ARG A 79 9.80 -28.44 -14.66
C ARG A 79 11.25 -28.91 -14.51
N ASN A 80 11.46 -29.96 -13.70
CA ASN A 80 12.72 -30.66 -13.50
C ASN A 80 13.76 -30.04 -12.52
N THR A 81 13.33 -29.41 -11.42
CA THR A 81 14.21 -29.19 -10.26
C THR A 81 13.53 -29.69 -8.97
N THR A 82 14.21 -30.57 -8.23
CA THR A 82 13.83 -30.93 -6.84
C THR A 82 14.08 -29.79 -5.84
N ASP A 83 14.69 -28.70 -6.30
CA ASP A 83 14.86 -27.48 -5.54
C ASP A 83 13.56 -26.69 -5.55
N VAL A 84 12.82 -26.80 -4.44
CA VAL A 84 11.91 -25.72 -4.03
C VAL A 84 12.80 -24.48 -3.94
N ASN A 85 12.63 -23.49 -4.82
CA ASN A 85 13.39 -22.25 -4.77
C ASN A 85 13.00 -21.51 -3.50
N VAL A 86 13.81 -21.68 -2.46
CA VAL A 86 13.66 -21.00 -1.17
C VAL A 86 14.26 -19.61 -1.34
N ASP A 87 13.44 -18.58 -1.09
CA ASP A 87 13.85 -17.18 -0.85
C ASP A 87 14.36 -16.38 -2.07
N ILE A 88 13.49 -16.17 -3.05
CA ILE A 88 13.75 -15.27 -4.19
C ILE A 88 13.43 -13.83 -3.78
N ASP A 89 14.29 -12.88 -4.16
CA ASP A 89 14.07 -11.45 -3.89
C ASP A 89 12.95 -10.87 -4.77
N ILE A 90 12.17 -9.96 -4.21
CA ILE A 90 11.19 -9.15 -4.92
C ILE A 90 11.37 -7.68 -4.60
N PHE A 91 11.17 -6.85 -5.62
CA PHE A 91 11.06 -5.41 -5.57
C PHE A 91 9.75 -5.00 -6.25
N PHE A 92 8.90 -4.26 -5.55
CA PHE A 92 7.58 -3.85 -6.03
C PHE A 92 7.35 -2.36 -5.79
N ARG A 93 6.84 -1.66 -6.79
CA ARG A 93 6.30 -0.31 -6.66
C ARG A 93 4.82 -0.33 -7.04
N GLY A 94 4.01 0.48 -6.36
CA GLY A 94 2.60 0.69 -6.72
C GLY A 94 1.86 1.52 -5.69
N CYS A 95 0.54 1.57 -5.83
CA CYS A 95 -0.39 2.18 -4.89
C CYS A 95 -0.70 1.23 -3.72
N PHE A 96 -0.81 1.77 -2.51
CA PHE A 96 -1.00 1.03 -1.27
C PHE A 96 -1.88 1.80 -0.28
N ASP A 97 -2.56 1.05 0.59
CA ASP A 97 -3.07 1.58 1.85
C ASP A 97 -2.04 1.36 2.96
N CYS A 98 -1.11 2.32 3.07
CA CYS A 98 0.11 2.17 3.85
C CYS A 98 0.13 2.93 5.19
N ALA A 99 -1.05 3.21 5.75
CA ALA A 99 -1.14 3.72 7.12
C ALA A 99 -0.59 2.69 8.14
N ASN A 100 -0.74 1.41 7.83
CA ASN A 100 -0.13 0.30 8.55
C ASN A 100 0.74 -0.54 7.60
N LYS A 101 2.06 -0.42 7.73
CA LYS A 101 3.04 -1.15 6.89
C LYS A 101 2.82 -2.67 6.91
N LYS A 102 2.38 -3.24 8.04
CA LYS A 102 2.10 -4.66 8.15
C LYS A 102 0.95 -5.06 7.23
N GLU A 103 -0.18 -4.35 7.32
CA GLU A 103 -1.35 -4.60 6.46
C GLU A 103 -1.02 -4.43 4.98
N ALA A 104 -0.24 -3.40 4.63
CA ALA A 104 0.25 -3.20 3.26
C ALA A 104 1.08 -4.39 2.75
N CYS A 105 1.98 -4.93 3.58
CA CYS A 105 2.74 -6.14 3.25
C CYS A 105 1.84 -7.39 3.08
N PHE A 106 0.78 -7.53 3.89
CA PHE A 106 -0.20 -8.61 3.71
C PHE A 106 -1.02 -8.44 2.42
N ALA A 107 -1.39 -7.22 2.06
CA ALA A 107 -2.06 -6.93 0.78
C ALA A 107 -1.18 -7.30 -0.41
N LEU A 108 0.11 -6.92 -0.39
CA LEU A 108 1.09 -7.34 -1.38
C LEU A 108 1.21 -8.86 -1.45
N GLY A 109 1.32 -9.52 -0.30
CA GLY A 109 1.36 -10.98 -0.25
C GLY A 109 0.12 -11.63 -0.87
N GLY A 110 -1.07 -11.10 -0.59
CA GLY A 110 -2.32 -11.56 -1.19
C GLY A 110 -2.33 -11.41 -2.72
N PHE A 111 -1.90 -10.25 -3.22
CA PHE A 111 -1.75 -9.98 -4.65
C PHE A 111 -0.80 -10.97 -5.32
N LEU A 112 0.43 -11.12 -4.81
CA LEU A 112 1.43 -12.03 -5.37
C LEU A 112 0.96 -13.48 -5.35
N LYS A 113 0.24 -13.89 -4.31
CA LYS A 113 -0.32 -15.23 -4.22
C LYS A 113 -1.45 -15.46 -5.21
N GLY A 114 -2.30 -14.46 -5.43
CA GLY A 114 -3.45 -14.55 -6.34
C GLY A 114 -3.06 -14.48 -7.81
N ASP A 115 -2.18 -13.55 -8.18
CA ASP A 115 -1.86 -13.27 -9.58
C ASP A 115 -0.61 -14.02 -10.07
N GLU A 116 0.41 -14.19 -9.22
CA GLU A 116 1.69 -14.82 -9.62
C GLU A 116 1.87 -16.24 -9.07
N SER A 117 0.96 -16.71 -8.19
CA SER A 117 1.15 -17.93 -7.41
C SER A 117 2.44 -17.92 -6.57
N TRP A 118 2.88 -16.73 -6.14
CA TRP A 118 4.05 -16.54 -5.30
C TRP A 118 3.64 -16.34 -3.84
N THR A 119 4.28 -17.04 -2.91
CA THR A 119 4.04 -16.82 -1.47
C THR A 119 5.06 -15.81 -0.94
N LEU A 120 4.62 -14.60 -0.61
CA LEU A 120 5.46 -13.62 0.07
C LEU A 120 5.72 -14.04 1.52
N MET A 121 7.00 -14.11 1.89
CA MET A 121 7.47 -14.60 3.18
C MET A 121 7.85 -13.43 4.09
N GLU A 122 8.67 -12.53 3.56
CA GLU A 122 9.19 -11.34 4.25
C GLU A 122 8.93 -10.11 3.41
N CYS A 123 8.69 -8.98 4.07
CA CYS A 123 8.37 -7.72 3.42
C CYS A 123 8.87 -6.53 4.24
N GLU A 124 9.40 -5.54 3.54
CA GLU A 124 9.68 -4.21 4.07
C GLU A 124 9.20 -3.18 3.06
N ILE A 125 8.50 -2.15 3.53
CA ILE A 125 7.84 -1.17 2.66
C ILE A 125 8.04 0.25 3.19
N GLU A 126 8.29 1.16 2.26
CA GLU A 126 8.33 2.60 2.50
C GLU A 126 7.29 3.30 1.63
N CYS A 127 6.60 4.28 2.23
CA CYS A 127 5.40 4.87 1.64
C CYS A 127 5.39 6.39 1.72
N CYS A 128 4.65 7.02 0.82
CA CYS A 128 4.53 8.46 0.69
C CYS A 128 3.18 8.81 0.02
N THR A 129 2.76 10.08 0.04
CA THR A 129 1.37 10.47 -0.29
C THR A 129 1.22 11.38 -1.51
N SER A 130 2.31 11.79 -2.15
CA SER A 130 2.26 12.59 -3.38
C SER A 130 2.29 11.71 -4.62
N ASP A 131 1.81 12.21 -5.76
CA ASP A 131 1.87 11.45 -7.02
C ASP A 131 3.30 11.02 -7.34
N ASN A 132 3.47 9.76 -7.76
CA ASN A 132 4.74 9.16 -8.17
C ASN A 132 5.91 9.36 -7.18
N CYS A 133 5.63 9.58 -5.90
CA CYS A 133 6.66 9.86 -4.90
C CYS A 133 7.50 8.63 -4.51
N ASN A 134 7.01 7.42 -4.83
CA ASN A 134 7.60 6.15 -4.44
C ASN A 134 8.86 5.81 -5.26
N THR A 135 9.94 6.55 -5.03
CA THR A 135 11.25 6.39 -5.69
C THR A 135 12.31 5.77 -4.78
N GLN A 136 12.05 5.73 -3.48
CA GLN A 136 12.89 5.12 -2.47
C GLN A 136 13.19 3.65 -2.76
N VAL A 137 14.34 3.19 -2.26
CA VAL A 137 14.85 1.83 -2.46
C VAL A 137 15.08 1.22 -1.08
N PRO A 138 14.02 0.70 -0.42
CA PRO A 138 14.19 0.08 0.88
C PRO A 138 15.04 -1.18 0.77
N THR A 139 15.64 -1.59 1.88
CA THR A 139 16.44 -2.81 2.00
C THR A 139 15.80 -3.72 3.01
N LEU A 140 15.80 -5.03 2.75
CA LEU A 140 15.23 -5.99 3.70
C LEU A 140 16.10 -6.07 4.97
N SER A 141 15.53 -5.64 6.10
CA SER A 141 16.20 -5.66 7.40
C SER A 141 15.93 -6.96 8.17
N LYS A 142 16.60 -7.13 9.31
CA LYS A 142 16.34 -8.27 10.23
C LYS A 142 14.97 -8.18 10.91
N ASP A 143 14.37 -7.00 10.93
CA ASP A 143 13.07 -6.74 11.54
C ASP A 143 11.95 -6.72 10.47
N ALA A 144 12.22 -7.30 9.29
CA ALA A 144 11.26 -7.40 8.20
C ALA A 144 9.95 -8.07 8.65
N ILE A 145 8.85 -7.60 8.07
CA ILE A 145 7.52 -8.11 8.38
C ILE A 145 7.41 -9.52 7.83
N THR A 146 7.22 -10.51 8.70
CA THR A 146 6.79 -11.85 8.31
C THR A 146 5.35 -11.79 7.82
N VAL A 147 5.11 -12.22 6.57
CA VAL A 147 3.80 -12.18 5.92
C VAL A 147 3.13 -13.55 6.00
N PHE A 148 3.49 -14.48 5.12
CA PHE A 148 3.04 -15.87 5.22
C PHE A 148 4.17 -16.74 5.71
N THR A 149 3.96 -17.47 6.80
CA THR A 149 4.95 -18.42 7.30
C THR A 149 5.04 -19.63 6.36
N PRO A 150 6.23 -20.25 6.23
CA PRO A 150 6.30 -21.58 5.64
C PRO A 150 5.39 -22.48 6.45
N ASN A 151 4.58 -23.33 5.80
CA ASN A 151 3.89 -24.40 6.50
C ASN A 151 4.88 -25.06 7.46
N ALA A 152 4.58 -25.02 8.76
CA ALA A 152 5.34 -25.74 9.75
C ALA A 152 5.48 -27.17 9.22
N THR A 153 6.72 -27.65 9.06
CA THR A 153 6.95 -29.07 8.89
C THR A 153 6.29 -29.73 10.09
N GLY A 154 5.21 -30.47 9.85
CA GLY A 154 4.56 -31.28 10.88
C GLY A 154 5.60 -32.18 11.56
N PRO A 155 5.33 -32.65 12.79
CA PRO A 155 6.31 -33.40 13.56
C PRO A 155 6.87 -34.57 12.74
N LYS A 156 8.20 -34.67 12.73
CA LYS A 156 8.94 -35.83 12.20
C LYS A 156 8.59 -37.10 12.97
#